data_AF-A0A971Z6F2-F1
#
_entry.id   AF-A0A971Z6F2-F1
#
_cell.length_a   1.000
_cell.length_b   1.000
_cell.length_c   1.000
_cell.angle_alpha   90.00
_cell.angle_beta   90.00
_cell.angle_gamma   90.00
#
_symmetry.space_group_name_H-M   'P 1'
#
loop_
_entity.id
_entity.type
_entity.pdbx_description
1 polymer ?
#
loop_
_entity_poly.entity_id
_entity_poly.type
_entity_poly.pdbx_seq_one_letter_code
_entity_poly.pdbx_strand_id
1 'polypeptide(L)'
;MALTILGLSGALSHDPSAALYIDGKLIAAVEEERFVRDKHAKNRMPYESAKFCLEQAGIKPEDVDIVAIPFAPISIFEKARWHYAKRYWYAPDRSLDAIFMGNRRYYRYKKRIQWCLQQLGFDLKKVKIEPVEHHLAHASSAYHCSGFKEKTAILGIDGKGEYATTFFGYGENGKIHKIK
;
A
#
# COMPACT_ATOMS: atom_id res chain seq x y z
N MET A 1 2.10 25.03 -2.45
CA MET A 1 2.05 24.27 -1.18
C MET A 1 2.88 23.02 -1.40
N ALA A 2 3.66 22.62 -0.40
CA ALA A 2 4.45 21.40 -0.44
C ALA A 2 3.50 20.19 -0.49
N LEU A 3 3.78 19.20 -1.34
CA LEU A 3 2.99 17.98 -1.43
C LEU A 3 3.34 17.04 -0.28
N THR A 4 2.38 16.79 0.61
CA THR A 4 2.55 15.96 1.80
C THR A 4 1.82 14.62 1.64
N ILE A 5 2.56 13.53 1.70
CA ILE A 5 2.05 12.17 1.47
C ILE A 5 2.37 11.27 2.67
N LEU A 6 1.32 10.69 3.27
CA LEU A 6 1.44 9.68 4.32
C LEU A 6 1.13 8.29 3.76
N GLY A 7 2.13 7.41 3.69
CA GLY A 7 1.95 6.01 3.35
C GLY A 7 1.57 5.19 4.58
N LEU A 8 0.51 4.37 4.49
CA LEU A 8 0.07 3.48 5.57
C LEU A 8 -0.08 2.03 5.09
N SER A 9 0.59 1.10 5.77
CA SER A 9 0.66 -0.31 5.39
C SER A 9 0.07 -1.26 6.48
N GLY A 10 -0.04 -2.56 6.15
CA GLY A 10 -0.25 -3.66 7.10
C GLY A 10 -1.62 -3.78 7.79
N ALA A 11 -2.61 -2.93 7.46
CA ALA A 11 -3.91 -2.88 8.16
C ALA A 11 -4.74 -4.18 8.18
N LEU A 12 -4.43 -5.17 7.33
CA LEU A 12 -5.15 -6.46 7.26
C LEU A 12 -4.35 -7.68 7.65
N SER A 13 -3.04 -7.57 7.85
CA SER A 13 -2.18 -8.74 8.00
C SER A 13 -1.14 -8.52 9.08
N HIS A 14 0.07 -8.20 8.66
CA HIS A 14 1.30 -8.14 9.43
C HIS A 14 2.08 -6.92 8.96
N ASP A 15 3.07 -6.56 9.76
CA ASP A 15 4.02 -5.47 9.52
C ASP A 15 3.33 -4.11 9.23
N PRO A 16 2.37 -3.67 10.07
CA PRO A 16 1.84 -2.31 9.96
C PRO A 16 2.97 -1.30 10.14
N SER A 17 3.05 -0.36 9.20
CA SER A 17 4.05 0.70 9.18
C SER A 17 3.49 1.98 8.58
N ALA A 18 4.18 3.09 8.86
CA ALA A 18 3.90 4.38 8.29
C ALA A 18 5.18 5.02 7.72
N ALA A 19 5.03 5.75 6.62
CA ALA A 19 6.10 6.57 6.05
C ALA A 19 5.54 7.92 5.60
N LEU A 20 6.25 9.01 5.91
CA LEU A 20 5.86 10.36 5.57
C LEU A 20 6.87 10.98 4.60
N TYR A 21 6.35 11.46 3.48
CA TYR A 21 7.08 12.21 2.48
C TYR A 21 6.55 13.64 2.38
N ILE A 22 7.46 14.61 2.29
CA ILE A 22 7.14 16.01 1.98
C ILE A 22 8.00 16.43 0.79
N ASP A 23 7.36 16.85 -0.31
CA ASP A 23 8.02 17.23 -1.57
C ASP A 23 9.04 16.19 -2.07
N GLY A 24 8.69 14.91 -1.97
CA GLY A 24 9.53 13.79 -2.39
C GLY A 24 10.69 13.46 -1.45
N LYS A 25 10.84 14.15 -0.32
CA LYS A 25 11.83 13.82 0.72
C LYS A 25 11.19 12.96 1.80
N LEU A 26 11.84 11.85 2.14
CA LEU A 26 11.45 11.01 3.25
C LEU A 26 11.76 11.72 4.57
N ILE A 27 10.74 11.95 5.40
CA ILE A 27 10.89 12.62 6.69
C ILE A 27 10.97 11.61 7.83
N ALA A 28 10.08 10.61 7.80
CA ALA A 28 10.04 9.55 8.79
C ALA A 28 9.49 8.26 8.14
N ALA A 29 10.02 7.11 8.54
CA ALA A 29 9.46 5.80 8.24
C ALA A 29 9.70 4.88 9.42
N VAL A 30 8.65 4.23 9.91
CA VAL A 30 8.72 3.40 11.11
C VAL A 30 7.66 2.30 11.09
N GLU A 31 8.00 1.16 11.69
CA GLU A 31 7.12 0.02 11.88
C GLU A 31 6.48 0.02 13.28
N GLU A 32 5.22 -0.41 13.35
CA GLU A 32 4.42 -0.41 14.58
C GLU A 32 5.01 -1.34 15.65
N GLU A 33 5.67 -2.42 15.23
CA GLU A 33 6.28 -3.38 16.14
C GLU A 33 7.34 -2.74 17.05
N ARG A 34 7.94 -1.61 16.63
CA ARG A 34 8.94 -0.88 17.43
C ARG A 34 8.29 -0.18 18.62
N PHE A 35 7.05 0.29 18.48
CA PHE A 35 6.30 0.95 19.55
C PHE A 35 5.55 -0.04 20.42
N VAL A 36 4.82 -0.97 19.82
CA VAL A 36 3.98 -1.93 20.54
C VAL A 36 4.80 -3.06 21.16
N ARG A 37 6.06 -3.23 20.73
CA ARG A 37 6.98 -4.29 21.18
C ARG A 37 6.44 -5.70 20.93
N ASP A 38 5.52 -5.82 19.98
CA ASP A 38 4.90 -7.06 19.53
C ASP A 38 5.37 -7.36 18.10
N LYS A 39 6.10 -8.47 17.93
CA LYS A 39 6.78 -8.79 16.67
C LYS A 39 5.76 -9.02 15.56
N HIS A 40 5.98 -8.37 14.42
CA HIS A 40 5.07 -8.28 13.26
C HIS A 40 3.74 -7.57 13.53
N ALA A 41 3.50 -7.10 14.76
CA ALA A 41 2.29 -6.41 15.21
C ALA A 41 1.01 -6.90 14.51
N LYS A 42 0.80 -8.23 14.50
CA LYS A 42 -0.22 -8.87 13.67
C LYS A 42 -1.61 -8.37 14.05
N ASN A 43 -2.43 -8.05 13.03
CA ASN A 43 -3.77 -7.48 13.21
C ASN A 43 -3.81 -6.13 13.97
N ARG A 44 -2.68 -5.45 14.15
CA ARG A 44 -2.64 -4.08 14.65
C ARG A 44 -2.79 -3.09 13.49
N MET A 45 -3.15 -1.86 13.83
CA MET A 45 -3.18 -0.74 12.89
C MET A 45 -1.89 0.07 13.03
N PRO A 46 -1.39 0.74 11.99
CA PRO A 46 -0.23 1.62 12.06
C PRO A 46 -0.59 2.95 12.75
N TYR A 47 -1.05 2.89 14.00
CA TYR A 47 -1.50 4.07 14.73
C TYR A 47 -0.33 4.83 15.34
N GLU A 48 0.49 4.16 16.16
CA GLU A 48 1.65 4.80 16.79
C GLU A 48 2.68 5.22 15.74
N SER A 49 2.86 4.41 14.68
CA SER A 49 3.75 4.72 13.56
C SER A 49 3.33 5.98 12.82
N ALA A 50 2.04 6.11 12.51
CA ALA A 50 1.53 7.28 11.80
C ALA A 50 1.58 8.52 12.68
N LYS A 51 1.19 8.39 13.95
CA LYS A 51 1.27 9.46 14.95
C LYS A 51 2.71 9.98 15.08
N PHE A 52 3.67 9.07 15.24
CA PHE A 52 5.09 9.41 15.29
C PHE A 52 5.56 10.16 14.04
N CYS A 53 5.15 9.72 12.85
CA CYS A 53 5.53 10.40 11.61
C CYS A 53 5.01 11.86 11.56
N LEU A 54 3.78 12.10 12.01
CA LEU A 54 3.20 13.45 12.08
C LEU A 54 3.91 14.32 13.12
N GLU A 55 4.17 13.77 14.31
CA GLU A 55 4.88 14.45 15.39
C GLU A 55 6.32 14.80 14.99
N GLN A 56 7.03 13.88 14.33
CA GLN A 56 8.40 14.08 13.86
C GLN A 56 8.50 15.19 12.81
N ALA A 57 7.48 15.36 11.98
CA ALA A 57 7.40 16.45 11.01
C ALA A 57 6.81 17.74 11.57
N GLY A 58 6.23 17.71 12.78
CA GLY A 58 5.54 18.85 13.39
C GLY A 58 4.28 19.30 12.64
N ILE A 59 3.66 18.41 11.87
CA ILE A 59 2.47 18.71 11.06
C ILE A 59 1.20 18.14 11.68
N LYS A 60 0.06 18.71 11.33
CA LYS A 60 -1.26 18.21 11.72
C LYS A 60 -1.82 17.27 10.65
N PRO A 61 -2.79 16.40 11.01
CA PRO A 61 -3.53 15.60 10.04
C PRO A 61 -4.13 16.38 8.87
N GLU A 62 -4.48 17.65 9.09
CA GLU A 62 -5.07 18.56 8.10
C GLU A 62 -4.07 19.00 7.03
N ASP A 63 -2.77 18.92 7.30
CA ASP A 63 -1.70 19.32 6.39
C ASP A 63 -1.30 18.20 5.42
N VAL A 64 -1.87 17.00 5.58
CA VAL A 64 -1.59 15.84 4.73
C VAL A 64 -2.55 15.84 3.53
N ASP A 65 -2.00 15.99 2.33
CA ASP A 65 -2.78 16.01 1.09
C ASP A 65 -3.31 14.62 0.71
N ILE A 66 -2.43 13.60 0.82
CA ILE A 66 -2.69 12.26 0.30
C ILE A 66 -2.26 11.20 1.32
N VAL A 67 -3.13 10.21 1.54
CA VAL A 67 -2.80 8.97 2.24
C VAL A 67 -2.68 7.84 1.22
N ALA A 68 -1.47 7.31 1.02
CA ALA A 68 -1.21 6.22 0.11
C ALA A 68 -1.38 4.87 0.82
N ILE A 69 -2.08 3.92 0.20
CA ILE A 69 -2.26 2.56 0.73
C ILE A 69 -1.76 1.50 -0.27
N PRO A 70 -0.95 0.51 0.14
CA PRO A 70 -0.36 -0.50 -0.75
C PRO A 70 -1.34 -1.64 -1.03
N PHE A 71 -2.57 -1.30 -1.41
CA PHE A 71 -3.56 -2.28 -1.82
C PHE A 71 -4.52 -1.67 -2.83
N ALA A 72 -4.47 -2.13 -4.07
CA ALA A 72 -5.31 -1.60 -5.14
C ALA A 72 -6.55 -2.47 -5.42
N PRO A 73 -7.70 -1.85 -5.76
CA PRO A 73 -8.79 -2.59 -6.36
C PRO A 73 -8.38 -3.02 -7.77
N ILE A 74 -8.73 -4.25 -8.12
CA ILE A 74 -8.45 -4.81 -9.45
C ILE A 74 -9.70 -4.69 -10.31
N SER A 75 -9.48 -4.50 -11.62
CA SER A 75 -10.59 -4.41 -12.57
C SER A 75 -11.18 -5.79 -12.87
N ILE A 76 -12.48 -5.84 -13.16
CA ILE A 76 -13.10 -7.08 -13.63
C ILE A 76 -12.57 -7.51 -15.00
N PHE A 77 -12.08 -6.57 -15.80
CA PHE A 77 -11.53 -6.83 -17.12
C PHE A 77 -10.06 -7.27 -17.09
N GLU A 78 -9.45 -7.32 -15.91
CA GLU A 78 -8.03 -7.64 -15.78
C GLU A 78 -7.80 -9.15 -15.86
N LYS A 79 -6.83 -9.56 -16.69
CA LYS A 79 -6.53 -10.98 -16.94
C LYS A 79 -6.23 -11.76 -15.66
N ALA A 80 -5.60 -11.13 -14.68
CA ALA A 80 -5.25 -11.74 -13.39
C ALA A 80 -6.49 -12.26 -12.64
N ARG A 81 -7.60 -11.51 -12.66
CA ARG A 81 -8.85 -11.90 -12.00
C ARG A 81 -9.47 -13.13 -12.66
N TRP A 82 -9.53 -13.16 -13.99
CA TRP A 82 -10.04 -14.30 -14.75
C TRP A 82 -9.14 -15.52 -14.64
N HIS A 83 -7.82 -15.34 -14.61
CA HIS A 83 -6.87 -16.43 -14.38
C HIS A 83 -7.10 -17.08 -13.02
N TYR A 84 -7.30 -16.27 -11.97
CA TYR A 84 -7.61 -16.77 -10.64
C TYR A 84 -8.97 -17.47 -10.56
N ALA A 85 -9.98 -16.95 -11.25
CA ALA A 85 -11.29 -17.61 -11.35
C ALA A 85 -11.20 -18.96 -12.08
N LYS A 86 -10.48 -19.02 -13.21
CA LYS A 86 -10.27 -20.26 -13.98
C LYS A 86 -9.60 -21.36 -13.16
N ARG A 87 -8.78 -21.01 -12.16
CA ARG A 87 -8.21 -22.01 -11.23
C ARG A 87 -9.28 -22.80 -10.48
N TYR A 88 -10.46 -22.21 -10.26
CA TYR A 88 -11.59 -22.83 -9.59
C TYR A 88 -12.60 -23.44 -10.57
N TRP A 89 -12.17 -23.87 -11.77
CA TRP A 89 -13.09 -24.41 -12.79
C TRP A 89 -14.01 -25.54 -12.29
N TYR A 90 -13.53 -26.32 -11.32
CA TYR A 90 -14.26 -27.43 -10.68
C TYR A 90 -15.24 -26.99 -9.57
N ALA A 91 -15.25 -25.70 -9.23
CA ALA A 91 -16.09 -25.09 -8.19
C ALA A 91 -16.65 -23.75 -8.73
N PRO A 92 -17.78 -23.78 -9.48
CA PRO A 92 -18.33 -22.61 -10.15
C PRO A 92 -18.70 -21.47 -9.18
N ASP A 93 -19.17 -21.82 -7.98
CA ASP A 93 -19.42 -20.91 -6.88
C ASP A 93 -18.17 -20.09 -6.51
N ARG A 94 -17.03 -20.75 -6.31
CA ARG A 94 -15.75 -20.09 -5.99
C ARG A 94 -15.21 -19.27 -7.14
N SER A 95 -15.46 -19.71 -8.37
CA SER A 95 -15.08 -18.96 -9.58
C SER A 95 -15.85 -17.64 -9.67
N LEU A 96 -17.15 -17.66 -9.40
CA LEU A 96 -17.99 -16.46 -9.38
C LEU A 96 -17.58 -15.53 -8.23
N ASP A 97 -17.33 -16.07 -7.03
CA ASP A 97 -16.81 -15.29 -5.90
C ASP A 97 -15.48 -14.61 -6.23
N ALA A 98 -14.55 -15.31 -6.90
CA ALA A 98 -13.28 -14.74 -7.31
C ALA A 98 -13.44 -13.54 -8.28
N ILE A 99 -14.47 -13.56 -9.13
CA ILE A 99 -14.76 -12.51 -10.11
C ILE A 99 -15.45 -11.32 -9.43
N PHE A 100 -16.54 -11.57 -8.70
CA PHE A 100 -17.40 -10.51 -8.16
C PHE A 100 -16.92 -9.98 -6.81
N MET A 101 -16.30 -10.83 -5.98
CA MET A 101 -15.84 -10.48 -4.64
C MET A 101 -14.32 -10.25 -4.58
N GLY A 102 -13.62 -10.19 -5.72
CA GLY A 102 -12.16 -10.01 -5.78
C GLY A 102 -11.64 -8.76 -5.04
N ASN A 103 -12.45 -7.70 -4.96
CA ASN A 103 -12.11 -6.46 -4.26
C ASN A 103 -12.55 -6.43 -2.79
N ARG A 104 -13.14 -7.50 -2.25
CA ARG A 104 -13.60 -7.55 -0.84
C ARG A 104 -12.47 -7.29 0.15
N ARG A 105 -11.26 -7.76 -0.15
CA ARG A 105 -10.07 -7.51 0.67
C ARG A 105 -9.69 -6.02 0.67
N TYR A 106 -9.70 -5.39 -0.50
CA TYR A 106 -9.47 -3.95 -0.63
C TYR A 106 -10.44 -3.11 0.20
N TYR A 107 -11.76 -3.36 0.09
CA TYR A 107 -12.75 -2.60 0.86
C TYR A 107 -12.58 -2.78 2.38
N ARG A 108 -12.24 -4.00 2.83
CA ARG A 108 -11.93 -4.26 4.24
C ARG A 108 -10.67 -3.51 4.69
N TYR A 109 -9.64 -3.46 3.83
CA TYR A 109 -8.40 -2.74 4.08
C TYR A 109 -8.68 -1.25 4.23
N LYS A 110 -9.36 -0.66 3.24
CA LYS A 110 -9.74 0.75 3.22
C LYS A 110 -10.56 1.14 4.44
N LYS A 111 -11.55 0.32 4.84
CA LYS A 111 -12.37 0.60 6.03
C LYS A 111 -11.52 0.64 7.31
N ARG A 112 -10.55 -0.28 7.45
CA ARG A 112 -9.64 -0.28 8.60
C ARG A 112 -8.74 0.97 8.61
N ILE A 113 -8.14 1.32 7.47
CA ILE A 113 -7.34 2.53 7.36
C ILE A 113 -8.17 3.77 7.69
N GLN A 114 -9.39 3.88 7.16
CA GLN A 114 -10.30 4.98 7.49
C GLN A 114 -10.57 5.07 8.99
N TRP A 115 -10.79 3.95 9.67
CA TRP A 115 -10.94 3.93 11.13
C TRP A 115 -9.69 4.45 11.84
N CYS A 116 -8.50 4.02 11.42
CA CYS A 116 -7.23 4.48 12.01
C CYS A 116 -7.00 5.98 11.77
N LEU A 117 -7.26 6.48 10.56
CA LEU A 117 -7.19 7.90 10.22
C LEU A 117 -8.15 8.72 11.09
N GLN A 118 -9.38 8.23 11.35
CA GLN A 118 -10.30 8.89 12.27
C GLN A 118 -9.75 8.96 13.70
N GLN A 119 -9.10 7.90 14.19
CA GLN A 119 -8.48 7.92 15.53
C GLN A 119 -7.33 8.93 15.61
N LEU A 120 -6.62 9.15 14.50
CA LEU A 120 -5.55 10.13 14.39
C LEU A 120 -6.06 11.58 14.18
N GLY A 121 -7.38 11.78 14.10
CA GLY A 121 -7.98 13.11 13.93
C GLY A 121 -8.08 13.59 12.47
N PHE A 122 -7.95 12.72 11.48
CA PHE A 122 -8.16 13.10 10.09
C PHE A 122 -9.64 13.29 9.75
N ASP A 123 -9.92 14.32 8.95
CA ASP A 123 -11.22 14.44 8.26
C ASP A 123 -11.21 13.61 6.98
N LEU A 124 -11.94 12.49 7.00
CA LEU A 124 -12.07 11.57 5.87
C LEU A 124 -12.68 12.22 4.61
N LYS A 125 -13.33 13.37 4.72
CA LYS A 125 -13.89 14.09 3.57
C LYS A 125 -12.84 14.95 2.86
N LYS A 126 -11.79 15.36 3.58
CA LYS A 126 -10.71 16.21 3.04
C LYS A 126 -9.53 15.39 2.55
N VAL A 127 -9.15 14.35 3.30
CA VAL A 127 -7.98 13.54 2.97
C VAL A 127 -8.25 12.62 1.79
N LYS A 128 -7.37 12.68 0.77
CA LYS A 128 -7.47 11.78 -0.38
C LYS A 128 -6.77 10.46 -0.05
N ILE A 129 -7.50 9.35 -0.11
CA ILE A 129 -6.92 8.01 0.02
C ILE A 129 -6.61 7.47 -1.37
N GLU A 130 -5.32 7.31 -1.69
CA GLU A 130 -4.83 6.82 -2.96
C GLU A 130 -4.39 5.35 -2.86
N PRO A 131 -5.08 4.42 -3.53
CA PRO A 131 -4.64 3.02 -3.58
C PRO A 131 -3.50 2.82 -4.58
N VAL A 132 -2.48 2.08 -4.18
CA VAL A 132 -1.31 1.72 -4.99
C VAL A 132 -1.22 0.19 -5.05
N GLU A 133 -0.87 -0.36 -6.22
CA GLU A 133 -0.65 -1.81 -6.37
C GLU A 133 0.47 -2.27 -5.42
N HIS A 134 0.25 -3.37 -4.71
CA HIS A 134 1.16 -3.87 -3.67
C HIS A 134 2.60 -4.07 -4.17
N HIS A 135 2.79 -4.75 -5.31
CA HIS A 135 4.13 -4.94 -5.85
C HIS A 135 4.72 -3.67 -6.47
N LEU A 136 3.88 -2.74 -6.94
CA LEU A 136 4.36 -1.44 -7.39
C LEU A 136 4.91 -0.63 -6.20
N ALA A 137 4.27 -0.73 -5.03
CA ALA A 137 4.79 -0.13 -3.80
C ALA A 137 6.14 -0.75 -3.41
N HIS A 138 6.29 -2.08 -3.48
CA HIS A 138 7.59 -2.74 -3.28
C HIS A 138 8.65 -2.31 -4.30
N ALA A 139 8.29 -2.27 -5.58
CA ALA A 139 9.19 -1.83 -6.65
C ALA A 139 9.64 -0.38 -6.44
N SER A 140 8.72 0.49 -6.04
CA SER A 140 8.96 1.90 -5.74
C SER A 140 9.91 2.09 -4.57
N SER A 141 9.70 1.37 -3.46
CA SER A 141 10.57 1.46 -2.29
C SER A 141 12.01 1.03 -2.56
N ALA A 142 12.25 0.20 -3.57
CA ALA A 142 13.60 -0.14 -4.03
C ALA A 142 14.12 0.88 -5.05
N TYR A 143 13.38 1.10 -6.15
CA TYR A 143 13.86 1.92 -7.26
C TYR A 143 14.01 3.39 -6.89
N HIS A 144 13.02 4.01 -6.26
CA HIS A 144 13.08 5.44 -5.92
C HIS A 144 14.07 5.73 -4.77
N CYS A 145 14.35 4.75 -3.92
CA CYS A 145 15.36 4.88 -2.87
C CYS A 145 16.78 4.52 -3.35
N SER A 146 16.95 3.89 -4.51
CA SER A 146 18.25 3.47 -5.04
C SER A 146 19.13 4.62 -5.54
N GLY A 147 18.53 5.74 -5.93
CA GLY A 147 19.22 6.85 -6.60
C GLY A 147 19.53 6.62 -8.09
N PHE A 148 19.19 5.45 -8.65
CA PHE A 148 19.39 5.16 -10.07
C PHE A 148 18.44 5.95 -10.96
N LYS A 149 18.99 6.61 -11.98
CA LYS A 149 18.23 7.35 -13.00
C LYS A 149 18.19 6.62 -14.33
N GLU A 150 19.22 5.83 -14.61
CA GLU A 150 19.35 5.00 -15.79
C GLU A 150 18.37 3.83 -15.78
N LYS A 151 18.25 3.19 -16.95
CA LYS A 151 17.33 2.07 -17.15
C LYS A 151 17.75 0.89 -16.28
N THR A 152 16.97 0.64 -15.23
CA THR A 152 17.30 -0.33 -14.18
C THR A 152 16.26 -1.43 -14.16
N ALA A 153 16.69 -2.69 -14.20
CA ALA A 153 15.77 -3.82 -14.04
C ALA A 153 15.26 -3.92 -12.60
N ILE A 154 13.97 -4.23 -12.44
CA ILE A 154 13.32 -4.40 -11.14
C ILE A 154 12.73 -5.81 -11.07
N LEU A 155 13.13 -6.54 -10.03
CA LEU A 155 12.62 -7.87 -9.68
C LEU A 155 12.08 -7.84 -8.26
N GLY A 156 10.77 -8.06 -8.10
CA GLY A 156 10.14 -8.28 -6.81
C GLY A 156 9.72 -9.73 -6.67
N ILE A 157 10.05 -10.37 -5.56
CA ILE A 157 9.60 -11.73 -5.22
C ILE A 157 8.93 -11.65 -3.84
N ASP A 158 7.65 -11.96 -3.78
CA ASP A 158 6.84 -11.86 -2.57
C ASP A 158 5.94 -13.11 -2.44
N GLY A 159 5.45 -13.36 -1.22
CA GLY A 159 4.51 -14.44 -0.96
C GLY A 159 3.21 -14.27 -1.74
N LYS A 160 2.56 -13.10 -1.61
CA LYS A 160 1.33 -12.76 -2.35
C LYS A 160 0.95 -11.29 -2.16
N GLY A 161 0.88 -10.54 -3.26
CA GLY A 161 0.18 -9.25 -3.29
C GLY A 161 -1.33 -9.41 -3.42
N GLU A 162 -1.92 -8.83 -4.47
CA GLU A 162 -3.33 -9.02 -4.79
C GLU A 162 -3.55 -10.39 -5.46
N TYR A 163 -2.91 -10.60 -6.62
CA TYR A 163 -2.95 -11.86 -7.39
C TYR A 163 -1.59 -12.33 -7.92
N ALA A 164 -0.58 -11.46 -7.89
CA ALA A 164 0.79 -11.80 -8.27
C ALA A 164 1.62 -12.22 -7.03
N THR A 165 2.71 -12.91 -7.29
CA THR A 165 3.76 -13.28 -6.32
C THR A 165 5.13 -12.76 -6.75
N THR A 166 5.20 -12.22 -7.96
CA THR A 166 6.44 -11.79 -8.58
C THR A 166 6.13 -10.60 -9.46
N PHE A 167 7.05 -9.64 -9.48
CA PHE A 167 6.98 -8.44 -10.30
C PHE A 167 8.23 -8.35 -11.15
N PHE A 168 8.03 -8.16 -12.45
CA PHE A 168 9.10 -7.83 -13.39
C PHE A 168 8.82 -6.49 -14.04
N GLY A 169 9.79 -5.60 -13.99
CA GLY A 169 9.71 -4.31 -14.65
C GLY A 169 11.07 -3.67 -14.83
N TYR A 170 11.06 -2.43 -15.30
CA TYR A 170 12.23 -1.58 -15.28
C TYR A 170 11.87 -0.18 -14.84
N GLY A 171 12.78 0.48 -14.14
CA GLY A 171 12.71 1.89 -13.79
C GLY A 171 13.54 2.71 -14.76
N GLU A 172 13.02 3.83 -15.26
CA GLU A 172 13.75 4.77 -16.10
C GLU A 172 13.24 6.19 -15.84
N ASN A 173 14.15 7.14 -15.57
CA ASN A 173 13.81 8.55 -15.31
C ASN A 173 12.69 8.75 -14.27
N GLY A 174 12.71 7.97 -13.19
CA GLY A 174 11.72 8.08 -12.10
C GLY A 174 10.37 7.44 -12.41
N LYS A 175 10.22 6.73 -13.53
CA LYS A 175 9.00 5.99 -13.88
C LYS A 175 9.26 4.49 -13.83
N ILE A 176 8.31 3.74 -13.28
CA ILE A 176 8.34 2.28 -13.25
C ILE A 176 7.45 1.75 -14.36
N HIS A 177 8.03 0.92 -15.23
CA HIS A 177 7.35 0.23 -16.31
C HIS A 177 7.23 -1.25 -15.97
N LYS A 178 6.00 -1.69 -15.70
CA LYS A 178 5.69 -3.11 -15.46
C LYS A 178 5.74 -3.89 -16.77
N ILE A 179 6.46 -4.99 -16.77
CA ILE A 179 6.50 -5.97 -17.87
C ILE A 179 5.56 -7.15 -17.54
N LYS A 180 5.62 -7.65 -16.31
CA LYS A 180 4.83 -8.81 -15.86
C LYS A 180 4.47 -8.73 -14.38
#